data_AF-A0A517WXQ8-F1
#
_entry.id   AF-A0A517WXQ8-F1
#
_cell.length_a   1.000
_cell.length_b   1.000
_cell.length_c   1.000
_cell.angle_alpha   90.00
_cell.angle_beta   90.00
_cell.angle_gamma   90.00
#
_symmetry.space_group_name_H-M   'P 1'
#
loop_
_entity.id
_entity.type
_entity.pdbx_description
1 polymer ?
#
loop_
_entity_poly.entity_id
_entity_poly.type
_entity_poly.pdbx_seq_one_letter_code
_entity_poly.pdbx_strand_id
1 'polypeptide(L)'
;MLTSLLVPIILSAIALFFASFLSWMVFQLHRDDWKKLEKEDEFLKTMQELDVPLGNYMFPGTNSSKEMNSDEYKQKWEAGPCGVMTVFPKVNMGKKLGLTFVYFLVISFALAYLSTLAIIPGAEFKTVFRFLSTAGLFIFLSSSVQHAIWFHNRIMGHVIESIMYAVIVGLIFGFMWPSA
;
A
#
# COMPACT_ATOMS: atom_id res chain seq x y z
N MET A 1 17.04 25.00 1.11
CA MET A 1 15.59 24.74 1.01
C MET A 1 15.18 23.37 1.57
N LEU A 2 15.85 22.26 1.23
CA LEU A 2 15.44 20.96 1.78
C LEU A 2 15.72 20.83 3.29
N THR A 3 16.82 21.41 3.78
CA THR A 3 17.15 21.43 5.22
C THR A 3 16.11 22.15 6.07
N SER A 4 15.50 23.22 5.56
CA SER A 4 14.39 23.91 6.23
C SER A 4 13.10 23.09 6.28
N LEU A 5 13.02 21.97 5.56
CA LEU A 5 11.87 21.06 5.55
C LEU A 5 12.06 19.82 6.45
N LEU A 6 13.16 19.70 7.20
CA LEU A 6 13.40 18.54 8.07
C LEU A 6 12.29 18.33 9.10
N VAL A 7 11.79 19.41 9.70
CA VAL A 7 10.69 19.34 10.67
C VAL A 7 9.40 18.84 10.03
N PRO A 8 8.85 19.45 8.94
CA PRO A 8 7.65 18.91 8.31
C PRO A 8 7.83 17.51 7.72
N ILE A 9 9.05 17.12 7.29
CA ILE A 9 9.35 15.73 6.88
C ILE A 9 9.14 14.75 8.02
N ILE A 10 9.79 14.99 9.17
CA ILE A 10 9.70 14.08 10.33
C ILE A 10 8.29 14.06 10.90
N LEU A 11 7.66 15.24 11.01
CA LEU A 11 6.29 15.36 11.52
C LEU A 11 5.28 14.63 10.62
N SER A 12 5.43 14.74 9.29
CA SER A 12 4.59 14.00 8.34
C SER A 12 4.76 12.49 8.51
N ALA A 13 6.00 12.00 8.63
CA ALA A 13 6.24 10.57 8.83
C ALA A 13 5.55 10.03 10.10
N ILE A 14 5.63 10.78 11.21
CA ILE A 14 4.96 10.44 12.47
C ILE A 14 3.44 10.46 12.28
N ALA A 15 2.89 11.54 11.72
CA ALA A 15 1.45 11.70 11.53
C ALA A 15 0.87 10.59 10.62
N LEU A 16 1.55 10.25 9.54
CA LEU A 16 1.18 9.16 8.63
C LEU A 16 1.23 7.80 9.33
N PHE A 17 2.26 7.56 10.16
CA PHE A 17 2.36 6.32 10.93
C PHE A 17 1.19 6.15 11.89
N PHE A 18 0.78 7.21 12.60
CA PHE A 18 -0.41 7.17 13.45
C PHE A 18 -1.71 7.06 12.64
N ALA A 19 -1.84 7.75 11.51
CA ALA A 19 -2.99 7.62 10.64
C ALA A 19 -3.15 6.18 10.13
N SER A 20 -2.04 5.51 9.80
CA SER A 20 -2.00 4.08 9.47
C SER A 20 -2.43 3.20 10.64
N PHE A 21 -1.93 3.48 11.84
CA PHE A 21 -2.39 2.74 13.01
C PHE A 21 -3.91 2.88 13.20
N LEU A 22 -4.46 4.09 13.05
CA LEU A 22 -5.89 4.34 13.20
C LEU A 22 -6.73 3.64 12.12
N SER A 23 -6.30 3.67 10.85
CA SER A 23 -7.02 3.01 9.76
C SER A 23 -7.17 1.50 9.98
N TRP A 24 -6.12 0.86 10.48
CA TRP A 24 -6.10 -0.59 10.72
C TRP A 24 -6.73 -0.99 12.06
N MET A 25 -6.35 -0.33 13.15
CA MET A 25 -6.67 -0.80 14.50
C MET A 25 -7.95 -0.20 15.08
N VAL A 26 -8.31 1.02 14.66
CA VAL A 26 -9.46 1.75 15.22
C VAL A 26 -10.63 1.74 14.25
N PHE A 27 -10.43 2.22 13.02
CA PHE A 27 -11.47 2.29 12.00
C PHE A 27 -11.69 0.97 11.26
N GLN A 28 -10.74 0.04 11.36
CA GLN A 28 -10.83 -1.29 10.77
C GLN A 28 -11.16 -1.28 9.26
N LEU A 29 -10.60 -0.30 8.52
CA LEU A 29 -10.89 -0.11 7.09
C LEU A 29 -10.53 -1.35 6.24
N HIS A 30 -9.62 -2.16 6.76
CA HIS A 30 -9.03 -3.34 6.12
C HIS A 30 -9.51 -4.68 6.71
N ARG A 31 -10.48 -4.67 7.62
CA ARG A 31 -10.95 -5.89 8.29
C ARG A 31 -11.45 -6.96 7.32
N ASP A 32 -12.13 -6.51 6.28
CA ASP A 32 -12.74 -7.39 5.28
C ASP A 32 -11.80 -7.67 4.09
N ASP A 33 -10.57 -7.14 4.11
CA ASP A 33 -9.58 -7.43 3.06
C ASP A 33 -9.13 -8.90 3.16
N TRP A 34 -9.27 -9.50 4.34
CA TRP A 34 -8.89 -10.88 4.63
C TRP A 34 -10.06 -11.62 5.25
N LYS A 35 -10.50 -12.70 4.60
CA LYS A 35 -11.57 -13.57 5.09
C LYS A 35 -10.96 -14.89 5.58
N LYS A 36 -11.38 -15.30 6.77
CA LYS A 36 -11.09 -16.65 7.27
C LYS A 36 -11.86 -17.68 6.44
N LEU A 37 -11.20 -18.78 6.07
CA LEU A 37 -11.83 -19.91 5.42
C LEU A 37 -12.70 -20.69 6.43
N GLU A 38 -13.90 -21.09 6.02
CA GLU A 38 -14.81 -21.87 6.89
C GLU A 38 -14.20 -23.22 7.29
N LYS A 39 -13.50 -23.88 6.37
CA LYS A 39 -12.81 -25.17 6.58
C LYS A 39 -11.28 -24.99 6.67
N GLU A 40 -10.84 -24.01 7.46
CA GLU A 40 -9.41 -23.65 7.60
C GLU A 40 -8.52 -24.83 8.01
N ASP A 41 -8.95 -25.65 8.98
CA ASP A 41 -8.12 -26.75 9.49
C ASP A 41 -7.86 -27.84 8.43
N GLU A 42 -8.88 -28.14 7.61
CA GLU A 42 -8.75 -29.08 6.48
C GLU A 42 -7.77 -28.52 5.44
N PHE A 43 -7.93 -27.24 5.08
CA PHE A 43 -7.06 -26.56 4.14
C PHE A 43 -5.60 -26.53 4.62
N LEU A 44 -5.35 -26.17 5.89
CA LEU A 44 -4.01 -26.13 6.47
C LEU A 44 -3.35 -27.51 6.50
N LYS A 45 -4.10 -28.56 6.85
CA LYS A 45 -3.62 -29.95 6.83
C LYS A 45 -3.19 -30.37 5.43
N THR A 46 -4.01 -30.10 4.41
CA THR A 46 -3.67 -30.41 3.01
C THR A 46 -2.45 -29.62 2.53
N MET A 47 -2.33 -28.33 2.86
CA MET A 47 -1.14 -27.55 2.50
C MET A 47 0.15 -28.10 3.12
N GLN A 48 0.08 -28.61 4.35
CA GLN A 48 1.21 -29.27 5.01
C GLN A 48 1.55 -30.62 4.35
N GLU A 49 0.54 -31.43 4.03
CA GLU A 49 0.73 -32.72 3.34
C GLU A 49 1.34 -32.55 1.95
N LEU A 50 1.02 -31.45 1.25
CA LEU A 50 1.57 -31.09 -0.05
C LEU A 50 2.93 -30.38 0.03
N ASP A 51 3.46 -30.11 1.24
CA ASP A 51 4.69 -29.36 1.48
C ASP A 51 4.78 -28.05 0.66
N VAL A 52 3.70 -27.27 0.65
CA VAL A 52 3.62 -26.08 -0.21
C VAL A 52 4.62 -25.01 0.27
N PRO A 53 5.57 -24.58 -0.58
CA PRO A 53 6.61 -23.65 -0.14
C PRO A 53 6.11 -22.21 0.02
N LEU A 54 6.96 -21.37 0.61
CA LEU A 54 6.77 -19.92 0.61
C LEU A 54 6.81 -19.40 -0.84
N GLY A 55 5.87 -18.53 -1.20
CA GLY A 55 5.79 -18.03 -2.57
C GLY A 55 4.49 -17.31 -2.91
N ASN A 56 4.39 -16.90 -4.17
CA ASN A 56 3.16 -16.40 -4.78
C ASN A 56 2.74 -17.36 -5.88
N TYR A 57 1.51 -17.84 -5.80
CA TYR A 57 0.95 -18.84 -6.70
C TYR A 57 -0.28 -18.26 -7.38
N MET A 58 -0.46 -18.60 -8.65
CA MET A 58 -1.71 -18.43 -9.36
C MET A 58 -2.29 -19.82 -9.59
N PHE A 59 -3.60 -19.98 -9.41
CA PHE A 59 -4.28 -21.24 -9.68
C PHE A 59 -5.53 -20.97 -10.56
N PRO A 60 -5.75 -21.77 -11.61
CA PRO A 60 -4.78 -22.69 -12.21
C PRO A 60 -3.51 -21.95 -12.65
N GLY A 61 -2.35 -22.55 -12.40
CA GLY A 61 -1.05 -22.00 -12.76
C GLY A 61 -0.47 -22.70 -13.98
N THR A 62 0.45 -22.04 -14.68
CA THR A 62 1.23 -22.63 -15.80
C THR A 62 2.72 -22.45 -15.58
N ASN A 63 3.53 -23.39 -16.10
CA ASN A 63 5.00 -23.27 -16.10
C ASN A 63 5.51 -22.50 -17.31
N SER A 64 4.66 -22.33 -18.34
CA SER A 64 4.98 -21.56 -19.54
C SER A 64 3.75 -20.90 -20.14
N SER A 65 3.95 -19.87 -20.96
CA SER A 65 2.86 -19.22 -21.70
C SER A 65 2.23 -20.15 -22.75
N LYS A 66 2.92 -21.21 -23.18
CA LYS A 66 2.38 -22.18 -24.14
C LYS A 66 1.24 -23.01 -23.56
N GLU A 67 1.35 -23.37 -22.28
CA GLU A 67 0.35 -24.19 -21.57
C GLU A 67 -1.01 -23.49 -21.46
N MET A 68 -1.04 -22.14 -21.47
CA MET A 68 -2.29 -21.38 -21.44
C MET A 68 -3.22 -21.67 -22.62
N ASN A 69 -2.69 -22.16 -23.73
CA ASN A 69 -3.47 -22.52 -24.91
C ASN A 69 -3.93 -23.99 -24.91
N SER A 70 -3.45 -24.80 -23.97
CA SER A 70 -3.82 -26.21 -23.86
C SER A 70 -5.28 -26.37 -23.43
N ASP A 71 -5.91 -27.44 -23.89
CA ASP A 71 -7.30 -27.75 -23.52
C ASP A 71 -7.39 -28.10 -22.03
N GLU A 72 -6.35 -28.70 -21.44
CA GLU A 72 -6.29 -29.00 -20.00
C GLU A 72 -6.34 -27.71 -19.16
N TYR A 73 -5.55 -26.70 -19.51
CA TYR A 73 -5.57 -25.42 -18.79
C TYR A 73 -6.92 -24.73 -18.93
N LYS A 74 -7.49 -24.69 -20.14
CA LYS A 74 -8.81 -24.09 -20.39
C LYS A 74 -9.90 -24.78 -19.57
N GLN A 75 -9.90 -26.11 -19.51
CA GLN A 75 -10.85 -26.87 -18.70
C GLN A 75 -10.70 -26.56 -17.20
N LYS A 76 -9.48 -26.49 -16.67
CA LYS A 76 -9.26 -26.09 -15.27
C LYS A 76 -9.71 -24.65 -15.00
N TRP A 77 -9.45 -23.74 -15.94
CA TRP A 77 -9.85 -22.35 -15.84
C TRP A 77 -11.37 -22.18 -15.85
N GLU A 78 -12.07 -22.89 -16.74
CA GLU A 78 -13.53 -22.89 -16.83
C GLU A 78 -14.19 -23.55 -15.61
N ALA A 79 -13.61 -24.63 -15.10
CA ALA A 79 -14.11 -25.31 -13.89
C ALA A 79 -13.88 -24.48 -12.62
N GLY A 80 -12.78 -23.71 -12.57
CA GLY A 80 -12.38 -22.93 -11.41
C GLY A 80 -12.07 -23.79 -10.17
N PRO A 81 -11.86 -23.15 -9.00
CA PRO A 81 -11.77 -21.70 -8.81
C PRO A 81 -10.49 -21.12 -9.42
N CYS A 82 -10.53 -19.83 -9.76
CA CYS A 82 -9.35 -19.07 -10.20
C CYS A 82 -8.93 -18.07 -9.14
N GLY A 83 -7.63 -17.93 -8.89
CA GLY A 83 -7.14 -17.00 -7.89
C GLY A 83 -5.63 -16.93 -7.74
N VAL A 84 -5.23 -16.14 -6.76
CA VAL A 84 -3.83 -16.03 -6.31
C VAL A 84 -3.73 -16.39 -4.84
N MET A 85 -2.60 -16.97 -4.45
CA MET A 85 -2.29 -17.34 -3.07
C MET A 85 -0.87 -16.90 -2.75
N THR A 86 -0.69 -16.23 -1.61
CA THR A 86 0.62 -15.86 -1.08
C THR A 86 0.88 -16.61 0.22
N VAL A 87 1.93 -17.42 0.25
CA VAL A 87 2.40 -18.15 1.43
C VAL A 87 3.64 -17.43 1.95
N PHE A 88 3.56 -16.88 3.17
CA PHE A 88 4.61 -16.05 3.77
C PHE A 88 5.14 -16.65 5.08
N PRO A 89 6.40 -16.35 5.46
CA PRO A 89 6.96 -16.85 6.71
C PRO A 89 6.30 -16.16 7.92
N LYS A 90 6.51 -16.71 9.12
CA LYS A 90 6.06 -16.09 10.36
C LYS A 90 6.45 -14.60 10.41
N VAL A 91 5.46 -13.74 10.66
CA VAL A 91 5.62 -12.29 10.59
C VAL A 91 6.24 -11.77 11.88
N ASN A 92 7.28 -10.95 11.75
CA ASN A 92 7.78 -10.12 12.85
C ASN A 92 7.10 -8.75 12.79
N MET A 93 6.15 -8.52 13.70
CA MET A 93 5.34 -7.29 13.73
C MET A 93 6.19 -6.03 13.92
N GLY A 94 7.15 -6.05 14.85
CA GLY A 94 8.02 -4.91 15.13
C GLY A 94 8.85 -4.48 13.92
N LYS A 95 9.41 -5.44 13.18
CA LYS A 95 10.14 -5.17 11.92
C LYS A 95 9.24 -4.53 10.87
N LYS A 96 8.00 -5.01 10.72
CA LYS A 96 7.05 -4.45 9.75
C LYS A 96 6.64 -3.02 10.10
N LEU A 97 6.34 -2.75 11.38
CA LEU A 97 6.06 -1.39 11.85
C LEU A 97 7.25 -0.45 11.64
N GLY A 98 8.48 -0.89 11.94
CA GLY A 98 9.69 -0.11 11.67
C GLY A 98 9.86 0.22 10.18
N LEU A 99 9.66 -0.76 9.30
CA LEU A 99 9.70 -0.54 7.85
C LEU A 99 8.59 0.40 7.36
N THR A 100 7.38 0.32 7.93
CA THR A 100 6.27 1.25 7.62
C THR A 100 6.64 2.68 8.00
N PHE A 101 7.25 2.90 9.17
CA PHE A 101 7.72 4.23 9.56
C PHE A 101 8.81 4.76 8.60
N VAL A 102 9.80 3.92 8.27
CA VAL A 102 10.85 4.28 7.31
C VAL A 102 10.25 4.61 5.94
N TYR A 103 9.26 3.85 5.48
CA TYR A 103 8.54 4.13 4.24
C TYR A 103 7.88 5.51 4.25
N PHE A 104 7.15 5.88 5.30
CA PHE A 104 6.54 7.20 5.41
C PHE A 104 7.57 8.33 5.51
N LEU A 105 8.72 8.08 6.15
CA LEU A 105 9.83 9.03 6.19
C LEU A 105 10.43 9.26 4.80
N VAL A 106 10.70 8.19 4.06
CA VAL A 106 11.24 8.27 2.68
C VAL A 106 10.26 8.99 1.76
N ILE A 107 8.96 8.71 1.85
CA ILE A 107 7.95 9.42 1.03
C ILE A 107 7.88 10.89 1.41
N SER A 108 7.84 11.22 2.69
CA SER A 108 7.78 12.61 3.16
C SER A 108 9.00 13.39 2.67
N PHE A 109 10.19 12.77 2.70
CA PHE A 109 11.41 13.34 2.14
C PHE A 109 11.33 13.52 0.61
N ALA A 110 10.87 12.51 -0.13
CA ALA A 110 10.74 12.58 -1.59
C ALA A 110 9.75 13.69 -2.03
N LEU A 111 8.63 13.81 -1.32
CA LEU A 111 7.63 14.88 -1.53
C LEU A 111 8.21 16.27 -1.20
N ALA A 112 8.97 16.40 -0.12
CA ALA A 112 9.68 17.63 0.21
C ALA A 112 10.66 18.03 -0.91
N TYR A 113 11.52 17.09 -1.33
CA TYR A 113 12.46 17.29 -2.42
C TYR A 113 11.76 17.71 -3.71
N LEU A 114 10.73 16.96 -4.13
CA LEU A 114 9.95 17.28 -5.33
C LEU A 114 9.37 18.69 -5.26
N SER A 115 8.87 19.10 -4.09
CA SER A 115 8.29 20.43 -3.90
C SER A 115 9.34 21.54 -3.97
N THR A 116 10.61 21.27 -3.59
CA THR A 116 11.69 22.26 -3.75
C THR A 116 12.02 22.58 -5.21
N LEU A 117 11.62 21.70 -6.15
CA LEU A 117 11.81 21.94 -7.59
C LEU A 117 10.68 22.78 -8.20
N ALA A 118 9.53 22.84 -7.54
CA ALA A 118 8.29 23.40 -8.12
C ALA A 118 7.77 24.64 -7.38
N ILE A 119 8.15 24.84 -6.12
CA ILE A 119 7.57 25.86 -5.24
C ILE A 119 8.70 26.67 -4.59
N ILE A 120 8.62 27.99 -4.70
CA ILE A 120 9.58 28.91 -4.07
C ILE A 120 9.27 29.10 -2.56
N PRO A 121 10.26 29.48 -1.74
CA PRO A 121 10.02 29.97 -0.38
C PRO A 121 9.01 31.12 -0.35
N GLY A 122 8.23 31.22 0.72
CA GLY A 122 7.18 32.24 0.88
C GLY A 122 5.90 31.99 0.08
N ALA A 123 5.77 30.86 -0.62
CA ALA A 123 4.54 30.49 -1.30
C ALA A 123 3.36 30.34 -0.33
N GLU A 124 2.16 30.73 -0.78
CA GLU A 124 0.94 30.63 0.01
C GLU A 124 0.58 29.17 0.33
N PHE A 125 -0.02 28.96 1.50
CA PHE A 125 -0.54 27.67 1.98
C PHE A 125 -1.29 26.91 0.88
N LYS A 126 -2.22 27.57 0.16
CA LYS A 126 -3.06 26.92 -0.85
C LYS A 126 -2.25 26.32 -1.99
N THR A 127 -1.15 26.96 -2.39
CA THR A 127 -0.27 26.47 -3.45
C THR A 127 0.46 25.21 -2.99
N VAL A 128 1.04 25.25 -1.79
CA VAL A 128 1.78 24.13 -1.19
C VAL A 128 0.85 22.95 -0.92
N PHE A 129 -0.29 23.19 -0.27
CA PHE A 129 -1.30 22.17 0.06
C PHE A 129 -1.78 21.44 -1.20
N ARG A 130 -2.15 22.18 -2.26
CA ARG A 130 -2.65 21.57 -3.51
C ARG A 130 -1.59 20.70 -4.16
N PHE A 131 -0.36 21.20 -4.28
CA PHE A 131 0.72 20.45 -4.92
C PHE A 131 1.04 19.17 -4.15
N LEU A 132 1.29 19.28 -2.85
CA LEU A 132 1.70 18.15 -2.02
C LEU A 132 0.59 17.14 -1.78
N SER A 133 -0.66 17.58 -1.60
CA SER A 133 -1.79 16.65 -1.52
C SER A 133 -1.99 15.89 -2.84
N THR A 134 -1.87 16.56 -3.98
CA THR A 134 -2.02 15.91 -5.29
C THR A 134 -0.90 14.91 -5.54
N ALA A 135 0.36 15.32 -5.35
CA ALA A 135 1.51 14.44 -5.49
C ALA A 135 1.46 13.27 -4.50
N GLY A 136 1.11 13.54 -3.24
CA GLY A 136 0.93 12.52 -2.20
C GLY A 136 -0.16 11.52 -2.57
N LEU A 137 -1.31 11.97 -3.07
CA LEU A 137 -2.40 11.08 -3.49
C LEU A 137 -1.94 10.10 -4.58
N PHE A 138 -1.23 10.59 -5.59
CA PHE A 138 -0.69 9.71 -6.63
C PHE A 138 0.30 8.70 -6.09
N ILE A 139 1.20 9.11 -5.18
CA ILE A 139 2.16 8.20 -4.53
C ILE A 139 1.43 7.11 -3.73
N PHE A 140 0.45 7.49 -2.90
CA PHE A 140 -0.22 6.53 -2.01
C PHE A 140 -1.26 5.66 -2.70
N LEU A 141 -1.81 6.07 -3.84
CA LEU A 141 -2.90 5.36 -4.53
C LEU A 141 -2.44 4.49 -5.71
N SER A 142 -1.37 4.91 -6.40
CA SER A 142 -1.02 4.40 -7.75
C SER A 142 -0.87 2.88 -7.85
N SER A 143 -0.26 2.22 -6.86
CA SER A 143 -0.09 0.77 -6.89
C SER A 143 -1.36 -0.01 -6.55
N SER A 144 -2.19 0.52 -5.64
CA SER A 144 -3.40 -0.15 -5.14
C SER A 144 -4.45 -0.35 -6.22
N VAL A 145 -4.65 0.65 -7.09
CA VAL A 145 -5.66 0.59 -8.15
C VAL A 145 -5.32 -0.49 -9.18
N GLN A 146 -4.11 -0.45 -9.72
CA GLN A 146 -3.69 -1.46 -10.69
C GLN A 146 -3.73 -2.85 -10.09
N HIS A 147 -3.27 -3.01 -8.84
CA HIS A 147 -3.28 -4.31 -8.17
C HIS A 147 -4.71 -4.84 -7.95
N ALA A 148 -5.66 -4.00 -7.57
CA ALA A 148 -7.06 -4.40 -7.41
C ALA A 148 -7.72 -4.80 -8.74
N ILE A 149 -7.38 -4.12 -9.85
CA ILE A 149 -7.87 -4.48 -11.20
C ILE A 149 -7.47 -5.91 -11.57
N TRP A 150 -6.22 -6.29 -11.30
CA TRP A 150 -5.70 -7.60 -11.70
C TRP A 150 -6.02 -8.72 -10.71
N PHE A 151 -6.01 -8.43 -9.42
CA PHE A 151 -6.01 -9.46 -8.37
C PHE A 151 -7.20 -9.39 -7.43
N HIS A 152 -8.23 -8.62 -7.77
CA HIS A 152 -9.52 -8.57 -7.07
C HIS A 152 -9.44 -8.21 -5.57
N ASN A 153 -8.35 -7.58 -5.14
CA ASN A 153 -8.22 -7.08 -3.78
C ASN A 153 -9.25 -5.98 -3.50
N ARG A 154 -9.85 -5.99 -2.31
CA ARG A 154 -10.71 -4.89 -1.85
C ARG A 154 -9.88 -3.62 -1.77
N ILE A 155 -10.37 -2.55 -2.40
CA ILE A 155 -9.61 -1.30 -2.57
C ILE A 155 -10.14 -0.12 -1.73
N MET A 156 -11.38 -0.19 -1.26
CA MET A 156 -12.04 0.96 -0.64
C MET A 156 -11.30 1.50 0.60
N GLY A 157 -10.79 0.60 1.47
CA GLY A 157 -9.98 1.00 2.62
C GLY A 157 -8.71 1.72 2.19
N HIS A 158 -8.01 1.18 1.19
CA HIS A 158 -6.80 1.78 0.63
C HIS A 158 -7.07 3.16 0.01
N VAL A 159 -8.17 3.35 -0.73
CA VAL A 159 -8.51 4.67 -1.31
C VAL A 159 -8.74 5.72 -0.23
N ILE A 160 -9.53 5.38 0.80
CA ILE A 160 -9.80 6.28 1.93
C ILE A 160 -8.48 6.63 2.62
N GLU A 161 -7.65 5.63 2.88
CA GLU A 161 -6.34 5.81 3.52
C GLU A 161 -5.40 6.70 2.68
N SER A 162 -5.27 6.45 1.38
CA SER A 162 -4.44 7.27 0.47
C SER A 162 -4.88 8.73 0.44
N ILE A 163 -6.19 8.99 0.44
CA ILE A 163 -6.74 10.36 0.51
C ILE A 163 -6.38 11.01 1.85
N MET A 164 -6.56 10.30 2.97
CA MET A 164 -6.20 10.83 4.29
C MET A 164 -4.71 11.17 4.36
N TYR A 165 -3.84 10.28 3.90
CA TYR A 165 -2.39 10.51 3.89
C TYR A 165 -1.99 11.71 3.05
N ALA A 166 -2.56 11.83 1.85
CA ALA A 166 -2.34 12.96 0.97
C ALA A 166 -2.70 14.30 1.65
N VAL A 167 -3.86 14.36 2.29
CA VAL A 167 -4.32 15.55 3.01
C VAL A 167 -3.40 15.85 4.20
N ILE A 168 -3.02 14.84 5.00
CA ILE A 168 -2.13 15.03 6.15
C ILE A 168 -0.80 15.66 5.73
N VAL A 169 -0.16 15.12 4.70
CA VAL A 169 1.12 15.68 4.19
C VAL A 169 0.91 17.10 3.67
N GLY A 170 -0.12 17.31 2.86
CA GLY A 170 -0.43 18.63 2.32
C GLY A 170 -0.64 19.69 3.41
N LEU A 171 -1.36 19.33 4.49
CA LEU A 171 -1.59 20.23 5.63
C LEU A 171 -0.28 20.56 6.34
N ILE A 172 0.51 19.55 6.72
CA ILE A 172 1.74 19.75 7.49
C ILE A 172 2.71 20.65 6.72
N PHE A 173 2.99 20.34 5.46
CA PHE A 173 3.88 21.17 4.66
C PHE A 173 3.28 22.52 4.29
N GLY A 174 1.97 22.60 4.07
CA GLY A 174 1.30 23.86 3.80
C GLY A 174 1.45 24.85 4.95
N PHE A 175 1.30 24.39 6.20
CA PHE A 175 1.46 25.24 7.37
C PHE A 175 2.92 25.52 7.74
N MET A 176 3.84 24.63 7.37
CA MET A 176 5.25 24.70 7.74
C MET A 176 6.16 25.04 6.56
N TRP A 177 5.60 25.63 5.49
CA TRP A 177 6.39 26.01 4.34
C TRP A 177 7.39 27.12 4.71
N PRO A 178 8.66 27.07 4.26
CA PRO A 178 9.64 28.07 4.63
C PRO A 178 9.20 29.47 4.21
N SER A 179 9.30 30.43 5.14
CA SER A 179 9.19 31.84 4.82
C SER A 179 10.33 32.27 3.87
N ALA A 180 10.10 33.37 3.15
CA ALA A 180 11.11 34.00 2.29
C ALA A 180 12.40 34.34 3.05
#